data_AF-A0A1F3ZWM9-F1
#
_entry.id   AF-A0A1F3ZWM9-F1
#
_cell.length_a   1.000
_cell.length_b   1.000
_cell.length_c   1.000
_cell.angle_alpha   90.00
_cell.angle_beta   90.00
_cell.angle_gamma   90.00
#
_symmetry.space_group_name_H-M   'P 1'
#
loop_
_entity.id
_entity.type
_entity.pdbx_description
1 polymer ?
#
loop_
_entity_poly.entity_id
_entity_poly.type
_entity_poly.pdbx_seq_one_letter_code
_entity_poly.pdbx_strand_id
1 'polypeptide(L)'
;MPRSMKTARWIASALAALASPQAPGVTAYEALKDARDLICEFNRAGAAASRSRDPDMLMVIENIVATREAARIVSSRSVGAKPVRVYATGTGVHFVQDLSESVIVTTVLACDQWRVNKDGKALCRRFAAVNAWHFDQSVHRNPDRAFLRLPGTSYAGFCEPWNLD
;
A
#
# COMPACT_ATOMS: atom_id res chain seq x y z
N MET A 1 67.12 -20.44 -26.86
CA MET A 1 65.79 -20.56 -27.50
C MET A 1 64.78 -21.06 -26.47
N PRO A 2 63.52 -20.59 -26.49
CA PRO A 2 62.73 -20.34 -25.28
C PRO A 2 61.70 -21.44 -24.92
N ARG A 3 61.28 -21.39 -23.64
CA ARG A 3 60.22 -22.15 -22.96
C ARG A 3 58.84 -21.95 -23.60
N SER A 4 58.05 -23.03 -23.69
CA SER A 4 56.60 -22.95 -23.96
C SER A 4 55.82 -23.51 -22.76
N MET A 5 55.42 -22.62 -21.84
CA MET A 5 54.41 -22.91 -20.81
C MET A 5 53.02 -22.61 -21.41
N LYS A 6 52.16 -23.63 -21.48
CA LYS A 6 50.75 -23.49 -21.87
C LYS A 6 49.96 -23.03 -20.64
N THR A 7 49.51 -21.78 -20.65
CA THR A 7 48.59 -21.22 -19.66
C THR A 7 47.15 -21.58 -20.01
N ALA A 8 46.53 -22.44 -19.21
CA ALA A 8 45.10 -22.71 -19.26
C ALA A 8 44.35 -21.55 -18.57
N ARG A 9 43.57 -20.80 -19.34
CA ARG A 9 42.65 -19.76 -18.84
C ARG A 9 41.33 -20.42 -18.45
N TRP A 10 41.02 -20.43 -17.15
CA TRP A 10 39.68 -20.69 -16.64
C TRP A 10 38.86 -19.40 -16.71
N ILE A 11 37.75 -19.40 -17.45
CA ILE A 11 36.77 -18.32 -17.44
C ILE A 11 35.75 -18.65 -16.35
N ALA A 12 35.83 -17.95 -15.22
CA ALA A 12 34.79 -18.00 -14.19
C ALA A 12 33.65 -17.05 -14.58
N SER A 13 32.53 -17.60 -15.03
CA SER A 13 31.29 -16.83 -15.24
C SER A 13 30.66 -16.54 -13.88
N ALA A 14 30.82 -15.31 -13.39
CA ALA A 14 30.06 -14.81 -12.25
C ALA A 14 28.63 -14.49 -12.69
N LEU A 15 27.68 -15.40 -12.40
CA LEU A 15 26.25 -15.08 -12.45
C LEU A 15 25.92 -14.16 -11.27
N ALA A 16 25.93 -12.85 -11.51
CA ALA A 16 25.34 -11.88 -10.58
C ALA A 16 23.81 -12.00 -10.68
N ALA A 17 23.17 -12.55 -9.65
CA ALA A 17 21.72 -12.53 -9.51
C ALA A 17 21.26 -11.07 -9.34
N LEU A 18 20.70 -10.51 -10.40
CA LEU A 18 20.03 -9.21 -10.36
C LEU A 18 18.72 -9.38 -9.57
N ALA A 19 18.74 -9.04 -8.28
CA ALA A 19 17.52 -8.85 -7.52
C ALA A 19 16.84 -7.56 -8.03
N SER A 20 15.82 -7.70 -8.88
CA SER A 20 15.02 -6.57 -9.33
C SER A 20 14.36 -5.90 -8.12
N PRO A 21 14.43 -4.57 -7.96
CA PRO A 21 13.70 -3.88 -6.92
C PRO A 21 12.21 -4.13 -7.13
N GLN A 22 11.56 -4.76 -6.16
CA GLN A 22 10.12 -4.94 -6.19
C GLN A 22 9.45 -3.57 -6.04
N ALA A 23 8.38 -3.35 -6.80
CA ALA A 23 7.62 -2.11 -6.70
C ALA A 23 7.02 -1.95 -5.29
N PRO A 24 7.06 -0.75 -4.68
CA PRO A 24 6.57 -0.53 -3.32
C PRO A 24 5.16 -1.06 -3.07
N GLY A 25 4.24 -0.87 -4.02
CA GLY A 25 2.86 -1.35 -3.87
C GLY A 25 2.72 -2.88 -3.88
N VAL A 26 3.61 -3.63 -4.54
CA VAL A 26 3.61 -5.10 -4.49
C VAL A 26 4.06 -5.58 -3.11
N THR A 27 5.13 -4.98 -2.56
CA THR A 27 5.61 -5.31 -1.21
C THR A 27 4.62 -4.91 -0.13
N ALA A 28 3.95 -3.77 -0.28
CA ALA A 28 2.89 -3.33 0.61
C ALA A 28 1.72 -4.31 0.54
N TYR A 29 1.29 -4.72 -0.66
CA TYR A 29 0.13 -5.60 -0.81
C TYR A 29 0.31 -6.95 -0.13
N GLU A 30 1.49 -7.57 -0.21
CA GLU A 30 1.77 -8.82 0.51
C GLU A 30 1.69 -8.62 2.03
N ALA A 31 2.26 -7.52 2.56
CA ALA A 31 2.15 -7.21 3.98
C ALA A 31 0.69 -6.95 4.41
N LEU A 32 -0.13 -6.34 3.56
CA LEU A 32 -1.55 -6.10 3.82
C LEU A 32 -2.37 -7.40 3.80
N LYS A 33 -2.05 -8.35 2.91
CA LYS A 33 -2.69 -9.67 2.89
C LYS A 33 -2.40 -10.45 4.17
N ASP A 34 -1.19 -10.35 4.69
CA ASP A 34 -0.80 -10.97 5.95
C ASP A 34 -1.55 -10.31 7.13
N ALA A 35 -1.71 -8.98 7.11
CA ALA A 35 -2.43 -8.23 8.13
C ALA A 35 -3.94 -8.53 8.16
N ARG A 36 -4.54 -8.88 7.01
CA ARG A 36 -5.97 -9.14 6.76
C ARG A 36 -6.88 -7.93 6.94
N ASP A 37 -6.76 -7.25 8.06
CA ASP A 37 -7.58 -6.13 8.45
C ASP A 37 -6.68 -4.98 8.91
N LEU A 38 -7.08 -3.75 8.58
CA LEU A 38 -6.39 -2.52 8.99
C LEU A 38 -7.35 -1.59 9.72
N ILE A 39 -6.84 -0.86 10.72
CA ILE A 39 -7.44 0.39 11.16
C ILE A 39 -6.63 1.54 10.60
N CYS A 40 -7.32 2.57 10.12
CA CYS A 40 -6.73 3.78 9.59
C CYS A 40 -7.29 5.02 10.28
N GLU A 41 -6.39 5.96 10.56
CA GLU A 41 -6.69 7.25 11.14
C GLU A 41 -6.32 8.34 10.13
N PHE A 42 -7.27 9.22 9.83
CA PHE A 42 -7.14 10.21 8.77
C PHE A 42 -7.49 11.62 9.25
N ASN A 43 -6.69 12.59 8.83
CA ASN A 43 -6.93 14.02 9.04
C ASN A 43 -7.00 14.75 7.69
N ARG A 44 -7.79 15.81 7.60
CA ARG A 44 -7.92 16.61 6.39
C ARG A 44 -6.57 17.23 6.02
N ALA A 45 -6.12 17.02 4.78
CA ALA A 45 -4.87 17.58 4.29
C ALA A 45 -4.91 19.12 4.35
N GLY A 46 -3.81 19.74 4.80
CA GLY A 46 -3.70 21.20 4.92
C GLY A 46 -4.43 21.81 6.12
N ALA A 47 -5.21 21.04 6.90
CA ALA A 47 -5.56 21.48 8.24
C ALA A 47 -4.26 21.61 9.05
N ALA A 48 -4.01 22.77 9.66
CA ALA A 48 -2.92 22.90 10.62
C ALA A 48 -3.03 21.72 11.58
N ALA A 49 -2.00 20.86 11.64
CA ALA A 49 -2.01 19.62 12.40
C ALA A 49 -2.53 19.94 13.80
N SER A 50 -3.83 19.75 13.98
CA SER A 50 -4.49 20.11 15.21
C SER A 50 -3.90 19.15 16.21
N ARG A 51 -3.39 19.67 17.32
CA ARG A 51 -3.00 18.84 18.46
C ARG A 51 -4.18 18.04 19.03
N SER A 52 -5.38 18.14 18.44
CA SER A 52 -6.46 17.18 18.58
C SER A 52 -5.90 15.77 18.38
N ARG A 53 -6.03 14.95 19.42
CA ARG A 53 -5.73 13.51 19.36
C ARG A 53 -6.72 12.74 18.49
N ASP A 54 -7.84 13.36 18.13
CA ASP A 54 -8.96 12.68 17.47
C ASP A 54 -8.87 12.85 15.95
N PRO A 55 -8.91 11.75 15.17
CA PRO A 55 -8.87 11.82 13.72
C PRO A 55 -10.21 12.31 13.12
N ASP A 56 -10.13 13.09 12.04
CA ASP A 56 -11.31 13.52 11.27
C ASP A 56 -12.11 12.36 10.67
N MET A 57 -11.46 11.20 10.48
CA MET A 57 -12.07 9.98 9.98
C MET A 57 -11.33 8.76 10.52
N LEU A 58 -12.10 7.84 11.12
CA LEU A 58 -11.68 6.47 11.39
C LEU A 58 -12.18 5.58 10.26
N MET A 59 -11.34 4.64 9.86
CA MET A 59 -11.65 3.68 8.82
C MET A 59 -11.12 2.30 9.18
N VAL A 60 -11.91 1.26 8.97
CA VAL A 60 -11.46 -0.13 9.03
C VAL A 60 -11.53 -0.70 7.62
N ILE A 61 -10.42 -1.28 7.16
CA ILE A 61 -10.35 -2.03 5.90
C ILE A 61 -10.31 -3.50 6.26
N GLU A 62 -11.34 -4.24 5.90
CA GLU A 62 -11.57 -5.62 6.33
C GLU A 62 -11.47 -6.60 5.16
N ASN A 63 -11.11 -7.85 5.47
CA ASN A 63 -11.11 -8.96 4.53
C ASN A 63 -10.21 -8.70 3.30
N ILE A 64 -8.98 -8.27 3.54
CA ILE A 64 -7.95 -8.17 2.48
C ILE A 64 -7.51 -9.60 2.13
N VAL A 65 -8.15 -10.17 1.11
CA VAL A 65 -7.91 -11.55 0.67
C VAL A 65 -7.16 -11.57 -0.66
N ALA A 66 -6.19 -12.48 -0.80
CA ALA A 66 -5.35 -12.59 -1.98
C ALA A 66 -6.08 -13.05 -3.27
N THR A 67 -7.25 -13.68 -3.13
CA THR A 67 -7.95 -14.38 -4.22
C THR A 67 -9.09 -13.58 -4.83
N ARG A 68 -9.50 -12.49 -4.18
CA ARG A 68 -10.52 -11.57 -4.67
C ARG A 68 -9.91 -10.19 -4.58
N GLU A 69 -9.82 -9.48 -5.70
CA GLU A 69 -9.43 -8.07 -5.75
C GLU A 69 -10.50 -7.18 -5.10
N ALA A 70 -10.87 -7.54 -3.87
CA ALA A 70 -12.01 -7.04 -3.14
C ALA A 70 -11.69 -7.03 -1.65
N ALA A 71 -12.17 -5.99 -0.97
CA ALA A 71 -12.17 -5.86 0.48
C ALA A 71 -13.47 -5.17 0.90
N ARG A 72 -13.60 -4.86 2.19
CA ARG A 72 -14.71 -4.04 2.71
C ARG A 72 -14.14 -2.87 3.48
N ILE A 73 -14.81 -1.72 3.41
CA ILE A 73 -14.48 -0.54 4.21
C ILE A 73 -15.63 -0.20 5.11
N VAL A 74 -15.34 0.00 6.40
CA VAL A 74 -16.21 0.67 7.37
C VAL A 74 -15.57 2.01 7.70
N SER A 75 -16.33 3.10 7.67
CA SER A 75 -15.83 4.43 7.99
C SER A 75 -16.74 5.13 8.98
N SER A 76 -16.18 5.91 9.90
CA SER A 76 -16.96 6.76 10.81
C SER A 76 -17.81 7.82 10.07
N ARG A 77 -17.56 8.05 8.78
CA ARG A 77 -18.30 9.00 7.94
C ARG A 77 -19.46 8.39 7.16
N SER A 78 -19.67 7.08 7.23
CA SER A 78 -20.72 6.42 6.46
C SER A 78 -21.30 5.21 7.19
N VAL A 79 -22.59 4.94 6.98
CA VAL A 79 -23.24 3.79 7.61
C VAL A 79 -22.97 2.50 6.85
N GLY A 80 -22.50 1.50 7.58
CA GLY A 80 -22.33 0.12 7.13
C GLY A 80 -21.07 -0.12 6.29
N ALA A 81 -20.67 -1.38 6.20
CA ALA A 81 -19.53 -1.81 5.40
C ALA A 81 -19.82 -1.71 3.90
N LYS A 82 -18.89 -1.10 3.15
CA LYS A 82 -18.96 -0.89 1.71
C LYS A 82 -17.97 -1.81 1.00
N PRO A 83 -18.38 -2.54 -0.06
CA PRO A 83 -17.43 -3.31 -0.85
C PRO A 83 -16.50 -2.34 -1.59
N VAL A 84 -15.23 -2.71 -1.70
CA VAL A 84 -14.23 -1.96 -2.47
C VAL A 84 -13.47 -2.88 -3.39
N ARG A 85 -13.06 -2.36 -4.55
CA ARG A 85 -12.12 -3.02 -5.46
C ARG A 85 -10.70 -2.72 -5.03
N VAL A 86 -9.78 -3.68 -5.20
CA VAL A 86 -8.39 -3.53 -4.76
C VAL A 86 -7.46 -3.54 -5.97
N TYR A 87 -6.64 -2.51 -6.11
CA TYR A 87 -5.60 -2.42 -7.14
C TYR A 87 -4.23 -2.28 -6.49
N ALA A 88 -3.36 -3.28 -6.65
CA ALA A 88 -1.95 -3.17 -6.27
C ALA A 88 -1.12 -2.71 -7.46
N THR A 89 -0.41 -1.60 -7.32
CA THR A 89 0.30 -0.93 -8.42
C THR A 89 1.72 -0.54 -8.02
N GLY A 90 2.38 0.31 -8.82
CA GLY A 90 3.71 0.80 -8.49
C GLY A 90 3.72 1.72 -7.28
N THR A 91 2.67 2.52 -7.08
CA THR A 91 2.64 3.56 -6.04
C THR A 91 2.05 3.10 -4.70
N GLY A 92 1.24 2.05 -4.70
CA GLY A 92 0.62 1.55 -3.47
C GLY A 92 -0.47 0.52 -3.73
N VAL A 93 -1.36 0.36 -2.75
CA VAL A 93 -2.56 -0.46 -2.83
C VAL A 93 -3.77 0.47 -2.73
N HIS A 94 -4.58 0.49 -3.78
CA HIS A 94 -5.75 1.36 -3.89
C HIS A 94 -7.02 0.57 -3.61
N PHE A 95 -7.73 0.95 -2.56
CA PHE A 95 -9.07 0.48 -2.21
C PHE A 95 -10.10 1.45 -2.77
N VAL A 96 -10.85 1.02 -3.76
CA VAL A 96 -11.76 1.87 -4.53
C VAL A 96 -13.20 1.52 -4.22
N GLN A 97 -13.89 2.44 -3.55
CA GLN A 97 -15.32 2.40 -3.35
C GLN A 97 -16.02 3.13 -4.49
N ASP A 98 -16.87 2.41 -5.21
CA ASP A 98 -17.69 2.98 -6.27
C ASP A 98 -18.90 3.72 -5.71
N LEU A 99 -19.13 4.93 -6.24
CA LEU A 99 -20.37 5.67 -6.15
C LEU A 99 -20.93 5.85 -7.57
N SER A 100 -22.14 6.40 -7.73
CA SER A 100 -22.81 6.47 -9.04
C SER A 100 -21.93 7.09 -10.14
N GLU A 101 -21.37 8.28 -9.89
CA GLU A 101 -20.58 9.05 -10.86
C GLU A 101 -19.20 9.44 -10.32
N SER A 102 -18.80 8.86 -9.19
CA SER A 102 -17.57 9.22 -8.50
C SER A 102 -17.03 8.03 -7.73
N VAL A 103 -15.83 8.16 -7.19
CA VAL A 103 -15.17 7.09 -6.44
C VAL A 103 -14.47 7.66 -5.22
N ILE A 104 -14.54 6.94 -4.11
CA ILE A 104 -13.69 7.22 -2.95
C ILE A 104 -12.53 6.22 -3.01
N VAL A 105 -11.29 6.73 -2.98
CA VAL A 105 -10.08 5.94 -3.10
C VAL A 105 -9.27 6.09 -1.81
N THR A 106 -9.11 4.99 -1.08
CA THR A 106 -8.10 4.90 -0.02
C THR A 106 -6.86 4.24 -0.59
N THR A 107 -5.75 4.96 -0.64
CA THR A 107 -4.45 4.43 -1.06
C THR A 107 -3.59 4.18 0.16
N VAL A 108 -3.17 2.93 0.33
CA VAL A 108 -2.15 2.54 1.31
C VAL A 108 -0.81 2.48 0.59
N LEU A 109 0.16 3.22 1.10
CA LEU A 109 1.49 3.39 0.51
C LEU A 109 2.47 2.40 1.14
N ALA A 110 3.77 2.70 0.99
CA ALA A 110 4.82 1.92 1.61
C ALA A 110 4.75 1.94 3.15
N CYS A 111 5.28 0.88 3.74
CA CYS A 111 5.46 0.77 5.17
C CYS A 111 6.39 1.88 5.68
N ASP A 112 5.97 2.62 6.70
CA ASP A 112 6.79 3.67 7.32
C ASP A 112 7.48 3.18 8.60
N GLN A 113 6.97 2.12 9.23
CA GLN A 113 7.52 1.52 10.43
C GLN A 113 7.49 0.00 10.39
N TRP A 114 8.66 -0.61 10.52
CA TRP A 114 8.84 -2.06 10.55
C TRP A 114 9.11 -2.56 11.98
N ARG A 115 8.64 -3.78 12.28
CA ARG A 115 9.06 -4.57 13.46
C ARG A 115 9.51 -5.95 13.04
N VAL A 116 10.27 -6.62 13.90
CA VAL A 116 10.57 -8.04 13.75
C VAL A 116 9.69 -8.81 14.73
N ASN A 117 8.99 -9.85 14.26
CA ASN A 117 8.21 -10.72 15.13
C ASN A 117 9.11 -11.73 15.87
N LYS A 118 8.52 -12.58 16.70
CA LYS A 118 9.26 -13.59 17.48
C LYS A 118 9.99 -14.62 16.61
N ASP A 119 9.54 -14.83 15.38
CA ASP A 119 10.13 -15.76 14.41
C ASP A 119 11.19 -15.12 13.50
N GLY A 120 11.55 -13.86 13.74
CA GLY A 120 12.52 -13.13 12.91
C GLY A 120 11.95 -12.54 11.61
N LYS A 121 10.63 -12.62 11.37
CA LYS A 121 9.97 -12.05 10.19
C LYS A 121 9.74 -10.55 10.36
N ALA A 122 10.10 -9.76 9.33
CA ALA A 122 9.75 -8.35 9.27
C ALA A 122 8.24 -8.19 9.04
N LEU A 123 7.58 -7.46 9.94
CA LEU A 123 6.17 -7.09 9.86
C LEU A 123 6.05 -5.58 9.80
N CYS A 124 5.24 -5.09 8.87
CA CYS A 124 4.91 -3.67 8.86
C CYS A 124 3.95 -3.34 10.01
N ARG A 125 4.27 -2.34 10.81
CA ARG A 125 3.41 -1.85 11.89
C ARG A 125 2.48 -0.73 11.42
N ARG A 126 2.97 0.09 10.50
CA ARG A 126 2.28 1.29 10.09
C ARG A 126 2.58 1.61 8.64
N PHE A 127 1.54 1.97 7.92
CA PHE A 127 1.56 2.33 6.51
C PHE A 127 1.10 3.77 6.38
N ALA A 128 1.80 4.58 5.58
CA ALA A 128 1.25 5.87 5.18
C ALA A 128 0.02 5.66 4.31
N ALA A 129 -1.02 6.48 4.47
CA ALA A 129 -2.25 6.34 3.72
C ALA A 129 -2.87 7.68 3.34
N VAL A 130 -3.59 7.68 2.22
CA VAL A 130 -4.36 8.83 1.73
C VAL A 130 -5.75 8.37 1.36
N ASN A 131 -6.77 9.15 1.72
CA ASN A 131 -8.13 8.96 1.25
C ASN A 131 -8.59 10.18 0.45
N ALA A 132 -9.13 9.96 -0.75
CA ALA A 132 -9.56 11.04 -1.64
C ALA A 132 -10.85 10.68 -2.38
N TRP A 133 -11.67 11.69 -2.64
CA TRP A 133 -12.88 11.57 -3.45
C TRP A 133 -12.61 12.11 -4.86
N HIS A 134 -12.69 11.24 -5.88
CA HIS A 134 -12.54 11.61 -7.27
C HIS A 134 -13.91 11.70 -7.94
N PHE A 135 -14.18 12.79 -8.66
CA PHE A 135 -15.42 13.01 -9.43
C PHE A 135 -15.40 12.37 -10.82
N ASP A 136 -14.58 11.33 -10.99
CA ASP A 136 -14.54 10.49 -12.20
C ASP A 136 -14.15 9.05 -11.82
N GLN A 137 -14.38 8.11 -12.75
CA GLN A 137 -14.05 6.69 -12.56
C GLN A 137 -12.72 6.28 -13.24
N SER A 138 -11.84 7.24 -13.53
CA SER A 138 -10.58 6.96 -14.25
C SER A 138 -9.60 6.09 -13.46
N VAL A 139 -9.79 5.98 -12.13
CA VAL A 139 -9.01 5.11 -11.25
C VAL A 139 -9.02 3.65 -11.71
N HIS A 140 -10.12 3.14 -12.30
CA HIS A 140 -10.17 1.74 -12.76
C HIS A 140 -9.32 1.47 -13.99
N ARG A 141 -8.92 2.50 -14.74
CA ARG A 141 -8.03 2.38 -15.90
C ARG A 141 -6.57 2.62 -15.54
N ASN A 142 -6.32 3.58 -14.65
CA ASN A 142 -4.97 3.92 -14.22
C ASN A 142 -5.00 4.44 -12.77
N PRO A 143 -4.91 3.54 -11.77
CA PRO A 143 -4.99 3.91 -10.36
C PRO A 143 -3.88 4.88 -9.94
N ASP A 144 -2.64 4.63 -10.37
CA ASP A 144 -1.48 5.48 -10.06
C ASP A 144 -1.67 6.92 -10.55
N ARG A 145 -2.13 7.08 -11.80
CA ARG A 145 -2.39 8.42 -12.36
C ARG A 145 -3.56 9.12 -11.68
N ALA A 146 -4.58 8.38 -11.23
CA ALA A 146 -5.67 8.95 -10.47
C ALA A 146 -5.18 9.39 -9.08
N PHE A 147 -4.38 8.55 -8.40
CA PHE A 147 -3.74 8.87 -7.14
C PHE A 147 -2.87 10.13 -7.23
N LEU A 148 -2.03 10.29 -8.26
CA LEU A 148 -1.21 11.50 -8.41
C LEU A 148 -2.03 12.78 -8.64
N ARG A 149 -3.30 12.65 -9.03
CA ARG A 149 -4.25 13.76 -9.23
C ARG A 149 -5.15 13.92 -8.01
N LEU A 150 -4.56 14.01 -6.82
CA LEU A 150 -5.32 14.20 -5.59
C LEU A 150 -6.07 15.55 -5.63
N PRO A 151 -7.36 15.58 -5.27
CA PRO A 151 -8.06 16.83 -5.05
C PRO A 151 -7.52 17.53 -3.81
N GLY A 152 -7.67 18.86 -3.76
CA GLY A 152 -7.27 19.68 -2.61
C GLY A 152 -8.00 19.36 -1.29
N THR A 153 -8.98 18.46 -1.31
CA THR A 153 -9.77 18.02 -0.15
C THR A 153 -9.48 16.58 0.28
N SER A 154 -8.27 16.07 0.02
CA SER A 154 -7.85 14.74 0.47
C SER A 154 -7.67 14.68 1.99
N TYR A 155 -7.70 13.46 2.51
CA TYR A 155 -7.31 13.13 3.86
C TYR A 155 -5.98 12.39 3.83
N ALA A 156 -5.07 12.72 4.74
CA ALA A 156 -3.80 12.04 4.91
C ALA A 156 -3.72 11.44 6.32
N GLY A 157 -3.03 10.31 6.44
CA GLY A 157 -3.01 9.58 7.69
C GLY A 157 -2.17 8.32 7.62
N PHE A 158 -2.50 7.36 8.46
CA PHE A 158 -1.81 6.09 8.54
C PHE A 158 -2.79 4.95 8.76
N CYS A 159 -2.37 3.75 8.38
CA CYS A 159 -3.07 2.50 8.65
C CYS A 159 -2.14 1.56 9.43
N GLU A 160 -2.71 0.82 10.38
CA GLU A 160 -2.01 -0.20 11.17
C GLU A 160 -2.78 -1.53 11.08
N PRO A 161 -2.09 -2.68 11.08
CA PRO A 161 -2.76 -3.98 11.22
C PRO A 161 -3.65 -4.02 12.46
N TRP A 162 -4.91 -4.41 12.28
CA TRP A 162 -5.86 -4.52 13.40
C TRP A 162 -5.50 -5.67 14.34
N ASN A 163 -4.99 -6.77 13.79
CA ASN A 163 -4.55 -7.91 14.55
C ASN A 163 -3.02 -7.95 14.61
N LEU A 164 -2.47 -7.79 15.82
CA LEU A 164 -1.04 -7.87 16.09
C LEU A 164 -0.76 -9.08 16.98
N ASP A 165 -0.97 -10.28 16.45
CA ASP A 165 -0.38 -11.48 17.03
C ASP A 165 1.17 -11.44 16.95
#